data_AF-A0A7X1L3W4-F1
#
_entry.id   AF-A0A7X1L3W4-F1
#
_cell.length_a   1.000
_cell.length_b   1.000
_cell.length_c   1.000
_cell.angle_alpha   90.00
_cell.angle_beta   90.00
_cell.angle_gamma   90.00
#
_symmetry.space_group_name_H-M   'P 1'
#
loop_
_entity.id
_entity.type
_entity.pdbx_description
1 polymer ?
#
loop_
_entity_poly.entity_id
_entity_poly.type
_entity_poly.pdbx_seq_one_letter_code
_entity_poly.pdbx_strand_id
1 'polypeptide(L)'
;MQVYALVRVIFNHADRMELTIGLPNPCKKVQPPKFDNRMTNPLTGEDRKKLEDTCAAWKNQHASRVVLFCMYSGRRVGEVRQLKWSDVSIDGDGGGGLSVTFRASTTKSGKVQTVPINDMAAGVIRDAKAASNGKSELVFPASTGKYFSGFHAVWYRLRKSAKLSRHYRLHDLRHGFASTLVSNGVSLYMVKELLGHADIKTTERYAHLATGALREAAGVMCGPS
;
A
#
# COMPACT_ATOMS: atom_id res chain seq x y z
N MET A 1 -15.41 12.99 -8.45
CA MET A 1 -14.70 13.16 -7.16
C MET A 1 -13.55 14.15 -7.27
N GLN A 2 -12.54 13.92 -8.13
CA GLN A 2 -11.47 14.90 -8.36
C GLN A 2 -11.99 16.25 -8.85
N VAL A 3 -13.00 16.27 -9.73
CA VAL A 3 -13.56 17.52 -10.28
C VAL A 3 -14.23 18.38 -9.19
N TYR A 4 -15.19 17.85 -8.41
CA TYR A 4 -15.82 18.62 -7.33
C TYR A 4 -14.81 19.07 -6.26
N ALA A 5 -13.90 18.20 -5.84
CA ALA A 5 -12.88 18.56 -4.85
C ALA A 5 -11.93 19.65 -5.39
N LEU A 6 -11.52 19.56 -6.65
CA LEU A 6 -10.70 20.57 -7.32
C LEU A 6 -11.44 21.90 -7.46
N VAL A 7 -12.68 21.87 -7.95
CA VAL A 7 -13.56 23.04 -8.09
C VAL A 7 -13.75 23.73 -6.74
N ARG A 8 -14.01 22.96 -5.66
CA ARG A 8 -14.12 23.49 -4.30
C ARG A 8 -12.83 24.13 -3.82
N VAL A 9 -11.67 23.52 -4.08
CA VAL A 9 -10.36 24.10 -3.72
C VAL A 9 -10.12 25.40 -4.48
N ILE A 10 -10.39 25.44 -5.79
CA ILE A 10 -10.24 26.64 -6.62
C ILE A 10 -11.13 27.77 -6.10
N PHE A 11 -12.43 27.52 -5.88
CA PHE A 11 -13.34 28.56 -5.40
C PHE A 11 -13.04 28.99 -3.97
N ASN A 12 -12.61 28.08 -3.08
CA ASN A 12 -12.15 28.46 -1.74
C ASN A 12 -10.88 29.30 -1.76
N HIS A 13 -9.99 29.07 -2.74
CA HIS A 13 -8.79 29.87 -2.93
C HIS A 13 -9.12 31.24 -3.51
N ALA A 14 -10.00 31.31 -4.50
CA ALA A 14 -10.49 32.56 -5.08
C ALA A 14 -11.21 33.44 -4.05
N ASP A 15 -12.06 32.85 -3.19
CA ASP A 15 -12.76 33.54 -2.09
C ASP A 15 -11.75 34.11 -1.08
N ARG A 16 -10.66 33.37 -0.79
CA ARG A 16 -9.58 33.82 0.12
C ARG A 16 -8.71 34.93 -0.48
N MET A 17 -8.52 34.91 -1.80
CA MET A 17 -7.77 35.94 -2.53
C MET A 17 -8.66 37.11 -2.95
N GLU A 18 -9.93 37.14 -2.54
CA GLU A 18 -10.90 38.19 -2.88
C GLU A 18 -11.10 38.35 -4.41
N LEU A 19 -10.82 37.29 -5.18
CA LEU A 19 -10.95 37.27 -6.64
C LEU A 19 -12.40 37.00 -7.10
N THR A 20 -13.30 36.71 -6.17
CA THR A 20 -14.72 36.50 -6.44
C THR A 20 -15.46 37.84 -6.48
N ILE A 21 -15.47 38.47 -7.65
CA ILE A 21 -16.20 39.73 -7.88
C ILE A 21 -17.71 39.42 -7.94
N GLY A 22 -18.43 39.74 -6.88
CA GLY A 22 -19.91 39.73 -6.84
C GLY A 22 -20.60 38.36 -6.90
N LEU A 23 -19.84 37.25 -6.99
CA LEU A 23 -20.38 35.89 -7.06
C LEU A 23 -20.01 35.09 -5.80
N PRO A 24 -20.99 34.66 -4.98
CA PRO A 24 -20.71 33.83 -3.83
C PRO A 24 -20.20 32.45 -4.26
N ASN A 25 -19.23 31.91 -3.51
CA ASN A 25 -18.65 30.59 -3.77
C ASN A 25 -19.75 29.50 -3.94
N PRO A 26 -19.92 28.94 -5.16
CA PRO A 26 -21.02 28.03 -5.47
C PRO A 26 -20.88 26.69 -4.75
N CYS A 27 -19.67 26.33 -4.31
CA CYS A 27 -19.42 25.09 -3.58
C CYS A 27 -19.90 25.12 -2.12
N LYS A 28 -20.23 26.29 -1.55
CA LYS A 28 -20.75 26.41 -0.17
C LYS A 28 -22.13 25.76 0.00
N LYS A 29 -22.96 25.75 -1.06
CA LYS A 29 -24.32 25.18 -1.03
C LYS A 29 -24.40 23.75 -1.55
N VAL A 30 -23.35 23.25 -2.17
CA VAL A 30 -23.33 21.89 -2.74
C VAL A 30 -22.86 20.92 -1.67
N GLN A 31 -23.75 20.01 -1.26
CA GLN A 31 -23.37 18.89 -0.42
C GLN A 31 -22.44 17.94 -1.21
N PRO A 32 -21.25 17.61 -0.69
CA PRO A 32 -20.42 16.61 -1.35
C PRO A 32 -21.17 15.27 -1.39
N PRO A 33 -21.09 14.53 -2.51
CA PRO A 33 -21.67 13.19 -2.56
C PRO A 33 -21.04 12.32 -1.46
N LYS A 34 -21.89 11.74 -0.61
CA LYS A 34 -21.47 10.77 0.40
C LYS A 34 -21.04 9.50 -0.32
N PHE A 35 -19.75 9.23 -0.38
CA PHE A 35 -19.22 7.99 -0.92
C PHE A 35 -18.97 7.00 0.20
N ASP A 36 -19.45 5.78 0.01
CA ASP A 36 -19.02 4.66 0.82
C ASP A 36 -17.59 4.25 0.42
N ASN A 37 -16.60 4.86 1.06
CA ASN A 37 -15.19 4.50 0.92
C ASN A 37 -14.85 3.17 1.62
N ARG A 38 -15.82 2.42 2.16
CA ARG A 38 -15.59 1.10 2.76
C ARG A 38 -15.26 0.01 1.75
N MET A 39 -15.45 0.26 0.45
CA MET A 39 -15.16 -0.73 -0.59
C MET A 39 -13.64 -0.98 -0.67
N THR A 40 -13.18 -1.91 0.14
CA THR A 40 -11.92 -2.65 -0.04
C THR A 40 -12.28 -3.81 -0.95
N ASN A 41 -11.71 -3.89 -2.15
CA ASN A 41 -11.74 -5.12 -2.94
C ASN A 41 -10.58 -5.97 -2.42
N PRO A 42 -10.81 -6.84 -1.40
CA PRO A 42 -9.73 -7.62 -0.84
C PRO A 42 -9.32 -8.63 -1.92
N LEU A 43 -8.02 -8.80 -2.14
CA LEU A 43 -7.55 -9.85 -3.02
C LEU A 43 -7.97 -11.19 -2.39
N THR A 44 -8.75 -11.99 -3.11
CA THR A 44 -9.08 -13.35 -2.65
C THR A 44 -7.82 -14.21 -2.61
N GLY A 45 -7.83 -15.29 -1.83
CA GLY A 45 -6.70 -16.23 -1.81
C GLY A 45 -6.39 -16.81 -3.20
N GLU A 46 -7.42 -17.05 -4.01
CA GLU A 46 -7.29 -17.51 -5.39
C GLU A 46 -6.66 -16.43 -6.29
N ASP A 47 -7.13 -15.18 -6.21
CA ASP A 47 -6.58 -14.07 -7.00
C ASP A 47 -5.14 -13.75 -6.61
N ARG A 48 -4.81 -13.88 -5.33
CA ARG A 48 -3.42 -13.80 -4.83
C ARG A 48 -2.55 -14.85 -5.48
N LYS A 49 -2.98 -16.13 -5.46
CA LYS A 49 -2.23 -17.23 -6.08
C LYS A 49 -2.03 -17.00 -7.58
N LYS A 50 -3.09 -16.62 -8.31
CA LYS A 50 -2.99 -16.26 -9.75
C LYS A 50 -1.95 -15.16 -10.00
N LEU A 51 -1.90 -14.16 -9.13
CA LEU A 51 -0.94 -13.06 -9.24
C LEU A 51 0.50 -13.54 -8.96
N GLU A 52 0.69 -14.37 -7.95
CA GLU A 52 1.99 -14.98 -7.61
C GLU A 52 2.52 -15.83 -8.77
N ASP A 53 1.70 -16.75 -9.29
CA ASP A 53 2.04 -17.62 -10.42
C ASP A 53 2.38 -16.80 -11.67
N THR A 54 1.61 -15.76 -11.94
CA THR A 54 1.86 -14.85 -13.08
C THR A 54 3.17 -14.09 -12.89
N CYS A 55 3.45 -13.62 -11.68
CA CYS A 55 4.68 -12.90 -11.36
C CYS A 55 5.91 -13.79 -11.54
N ALA A 56 5.82 -15.06 -11.14
CA ALA A 56 6.89 -16.05 -11.31
C ALA A 56 7.21 -16.31 -12.79
N ALA A 57 6.18 -16.43 -13.65
CA ALA A 57 6.36 -16.66 -15.08
C ALA A 57 6.66 -15.38 -15.90
N TRP A 58 6.60 -14.20 -15.30
CA TRP A 58 6.69 -12.93 -16.04
C TRP A 58 8.12 -12.63 -16.49
N LYS A 59 8.29 -12.15 -17.74
CA LYS A 59 9.62 -11.85 -18.28
C LYS A 59 10.39 -10.80 -17.48
N ASN A 60 9.70 -9.75 -17.00
CA ASN A 60 10.35 -8.69 -16.22
C ASN A 60 10.26 -8.99 -14.72
N GLN A 61 11.22 -9.76 -14.21
CA GLN A 61 11.25 -10.18 -12.81
C GLN A 61 11.37 -9.00 -11.82
N HIS A 62 12.03 -7.89 -12.19
CA HIS A 62 12.08 -6.70 -11.32
C HIS A 62 10.69 -6.09 -11.12
N ALA A 63 9.87 -6.03 -12.18
CA ALA A 63 8.48 -5.59 -12.06
C ALA A 63 7.64 -6.54 -11.18
N SER A 64 7.81 -7.86 -11.35
CA SER A 64 7.15 -8.87 -10.51
C SER A 64 7.48 -8.67 -9.03
N ARG A 65 8.76 -8.49 -8.71
CA ARG A 65 9.22 -8.27 -7.33
C ARG A 65 8.61 -7.02 -6.70
N VAL A 66 8.44 -5.92 -7.45
CA VAL A 66 7.74 -4.72 -6.94
C VAL A 66 6.30 -5.04 -6.55
N VAL A 67 5.56 -5.80 -7.39
CA VAL A 67 4.17 -6.17 -7.11
C VAL A 67 4.09 -7.08 -5.88
N LEU A 68 4.90 -8.13 -5.83
CA LEU A 68 4.94 -9.06 -4.71
C LEU A 68 5.33 -8.36 -3.40
N PHE A 69 6.34 -7.50 -3.44
CA PHE A 69 6.74 -6.74 -2.27
C PHE A 69 5.62 -5.81 -1.78
N CYS A 70 4.91 -5.12 -2.68
CA CYS A 70 3.74 -4.30 -2.30
C CYS A 70 2.64 -5.16 -1.64
N MET A 71 2.40 -6.36 -2.16
CA MET A 71 1.39 -7.29 -1.64
C MET A 71 1.75 -7.82 -0.24
N TYR A 72 3.02 -8.15 -0.01
CA TYR A 72 3.48 -8.73 1.25
C TYR A 72 3.82 -7.70 2.33
N SER A 73 4.08 -6.45 1.97
CA SER A 73 4.43 -5.39 2.94
C SER A 73 3.37 -4.30 3.11
N GLY A 74 2.37 -4.26 2.23
CA GLY A 74 1.36 -3.20 2.21
C GLY A 74 1.89 -1.80 1.85
N ARG A 75 3.15 -1.69 1.39
CA ARG A 75 3.79 -0.41 1.07
C ARG A 75 3.29 0.18 -0.25
N ARG A 76 3.39 1.50 -0.40
CA ARG A 76 2.94 2.16 -1.64
C ARG A 76 3.93 1.84 -2.76
N VAL A 77 3.42 1.53 -3.95
CA VAL A 77 4.27 1.27 -5.14
C VAL A 77 5.27 2.40 -5.43
N GLY A 78 4.89 3.65 -5.14
CA GLY A 78 5.75 4.82 -5.29
C GLY A 78 6.95 4.82 -4.34
N GLU A 79 6.79 4.27 -3.13
CA GLU A 79 7.85 4.09 -2.14
C GLU A 79 8.72 2.89 -2.51
N VAL A 80 8.09 1.75 -2.83
CA VAL A 80 8.77 0.49 -3.15
C VAL A 80 9.68 0.61 -4.37
N ARG A 81 9.23 1.26 -5.46
CA ARG A 81 10.04 1.41 -6.68
C ARG A 81 11.32 2.24 -6.47
N GLN A 82 11.38 3.06 -5.42
CA GLN A 82 12.50 3.95 -5.11
C GLN A 82 13.41 3.38 -4.01
N LEU A 83 13.11 2.19 -3.52
CA LEU A 83 13.83 1.57 -2.42
C LEU A 83 15.29 1.27 -2.81
N LYS A 84 16.23 1.67 -1.95
CA LYS A 84 17.66 1.40 -2.11
C LYS A 84 18.14 0.30 -1.18
N TRP A 85 19.26 -0.34 -1.50
CA TRP A 85 19.87 -1.33 -0.61
C TRP A 85 20.29 -0.74 0.74
N SER A 86 20.66 0.56 0.78
CA SER A 86 20.96 1.28 2.02
C SER A 86 19.75 1.53 2.91
N ASP A 87 18.53 1.27 2.41
CA ASP A 87 17.29 1.37 3.17
C ASP A 87 16.88 0.02 3.79
N VAL A 88 17.56 -1.07 3.46
CA VAL A 88 17.27 -2.43 3.95
C VAL A 88 18.24 -2.78 5.06
N SER A 89 17.72 -3.06 6.26
CA SER A 89 18.50 -3.49 7.42
C SER A 89 18.11 -4.92 7.83
N ILE A 90 19.10 -5.65 8.32
CA ILE A 90 18.87 -6.92 9.00
C ILE A 90 18.74 -6.59 10.49
N ASP A 91 17.69 -7.11 11.11
CA ASP A 91 17.42 -6.90 12.52
C ASP A 91 18.44 -7.71 13.35
N GLY A 92 19.12 -7.04 14.27
CA GLY A 92 20.27 -7.58 15.01
C GLY A 92 19.92 -8.42 16.24
N ASP A 93 18.64 -8.50 16.57
CA ASP A 93 18.06 -9.07 17.79
C ASP A 93 17.87 -10.59 17.74
N GLY A 94 18.81 -11.30 17.12
CA GLY A 94 18.95 -12.76 17.20
C GLY A 94 17.91 -13.59 16.43
N GLY A 95 16.80 -12.98 15.98
CA GLY A 95 15.73 -13.63 15.23
C GLY A 95 15.87 -13.63 13.70
N GLY A 96 16.87 -12.92 13.15
CA GLY A 96 17.11 -12.89 11.70
C GLY A 96 16.05 -12.16 10.87
N GLY A 97 15.23 -11.30 11.50
CA GLY A 97 14.24 -10.47 10.82
C GLY A 97 14.86 -9.46 9.85
N LEU A 98 14.09 -9.04 8.86
CA LEU A 98 14.45 -7.90 8.02
C LEU A 98 13.52 -6.72 8.33
N SER A 99 14.11 -5.53 8.32
CA SER A 99 13.40 -4.27 8.37
C SER A 99 13.74 -3.41 7.16
N VAL A 100 12.77 -2.60 6.74
CA VAL A 100 12.94 -1.67 5.63
C VAL A 100 12.59 -0.27 6.06
N THR A 101 13.51 0.65 5.80
CA THR A 101 13.40 2.07 6.13
C THR A 101 12.91 2.88 4.94
N PHE A 102 11.70 3.39 5.02
CA PHE A 102 11.12 4.27 4.02
C PHE A 102 11.42 5.72 4.37
N ARG A 103 12.14 6.43 3.49
CA ARG A 103 12.59 7.81 3.71
C ARG A 103 11.44 8.82 3.63
N ALA A 104 11.57 9.91 4.37
CA ALA A 104 10.61 11.02 4.38
C ALA A 104 10.24 11.51 2.96
N SER A 105 11.24 11.63 2.07
CA SER A 105 11.06 12.10 0.68
C SER A 105 10.20 11.20 -0.20
N THR A 106 10.01 9.93 0.18
CA THR A 106 9.18 8.99 -0.58
C THR A 106 7.84 8.72 0.10
N THR A 107 7.71 9.05 1.39
CA THR A 107 6.45 8.92 2.14
C THR A 107 5.54 10.13 1.96
N LYS A 108 4.24 9.89 1.82
CA LYS A 108 3.23 10.97 1.78
C LYS A 108 3.14 11.75 3.11
N SER A 109 3.56 11.15 4.22
CA SER A 109 3.58 11.76 5.56
C SER A 109 4.81 12.65 5.78
N GLY A 110 5.82 12.59 4.93
CA GLY A 110 7.08 13.31 5.13
C GLY A 110 7.89 12.79 6.32
N LYS A 111 7.65 11.57 6.79
CA LYS A 111 8.32 10.98 7.96
C LYS A 111 9.14 9.76 7.55
N VAL A 112 10.36 9.66 8.07
CA VAL A 112 11.14 8.42 7.98
C VAL A 112 10.42 7.36 8.80
N GLN A 113 10.28 6.16 8.24
CA GLN A 113 9.63 5.05 8.90
C GLN A 113 10.35 3.75 8.62
N THR A 114 10.85 3.10 9.67
CA THR A 114 11.35 1.74 9.62
C THR A 114 10.23 0.78 9.99
N VAL A 115 10.00 -0.23 9.15
CA VAL A 115 8.97 -1.25 9.39
C VAL A 115 9.59 -2.64 9.27
N PRO A 116 9.24 -3.56 10.20
CA PRO A 116 9.58 -4.96 10.03
C PRO A 116 8.82 -5.54 8.84
N ILE A 117 9.46 -6.44 8.10
CA ILE A 117 8.85 -7.15 6.98
C ILE A 117 8.75 -8.65 7.28
N ASN A 118 7.68 -9.29 6.80
CA ASN A 118 7.50 -10.73 6.95
C ASN A 118 8.41 -11.54 6.03
N ASP A 119 8.46 -12.85 6.25
CA ASP A 119 9.30 -13.79 5.50
C ASP A 119 9.07 -13.77 3.99
N MET A 120 7.83 -13.55 3.56
CA MET A 120 7.48 -13.48 2.13
C MET A 120 8.09 -12.23 1.48
N ALA A 121 7.98 -11.07 2.14
CA ALA A 121 8.63 -9.84 1.69
C ALA A 121 10.16 -9.94 1.77
N ALA A 122 10.69 -10.57 2.82
CA ALA A 122 12.11 -10.86 2.96
C ALA A 122 12.65 -11.78 1.86
N GLY A 123 11.87 -12.79 1.45
CA GLY A 123 12.14 -13.63 0.28
C GLY A 123 12.32 -12.80 -0.98
N VAL A 124 11.40 -11.87 -1.25
CA VAL A 124 11.49 -10.98 -2.41
C VAL A 124 12.75 -10.10 -2.39
N ILE A 125 13.16 -9.61 -1.20
CA ILE A 125 14.41 -8.85 -1.03
C ILE A 125 15.63 -9.73 -1.30
N ARG A 126 15.67 -10.97 -0.78
CA ARG A 126 16.76 -11.92 -1.02
C ARG A 126 16.88 -12.27 -2.50
N ASP A 127 15.76 -12.54 -3.17
CA ASP A 127 15.72 -12.81 -4.61
C ASP A 127 16.18 -11.61 -5.43
N ALA A 128 15.80 -10.39 -5.03
CA ALA A 128 16.29 -9.17 -5.66
C ALA A 128 17.80 -9.00 -5.50
N LYS A 129 18.34 -9.35 -4.33
CA LYS A 129 19.78 -9.23 -4.01
C LYS A 129 20.59 -10.21 -4.86
N ALA A 130 20.13 -11.46 -4.94
CA ALA A 130 20.73 -12.48 -5.79
C ALA A 130 20.73 -12.08 -7.27
N ALA A 131 19.64 -11.47 -7.75
CA ALA A 131 19.55 -11.01 -9.14
C ALA A 131 20.34 -9.72 -9.44
N SER A 132 20.64 -8.90 -8.43
CA SER A 132 21.29 -7.60 -8.62
C SER A 132 22.79 -7.70 -8.92
N ASN A 133 23.45 -8.79 -8.48
CA ASN A 133 24.91 -8.97 -8.58
C ASN A 133 25.71 -7.76 -8.06
N GLY A 134 25.14 -6.97 -7.13
CA GLY A 134 25.76 -5.77 -6.56
C GLY A 134 25.88 -4.56 -7.51
N LYS A 135 25.27 -4.58 -8.69
CA LYS A 135 25.46 -3.55 -9.73
C LYS A 135 24.51 -2.36 -9.64
N SER A 136 23.51 -2.40 -8.76
CA SER A 136 22.50 -1.35 -8.66
C SER A 136 22.36 -0.88 -7.21
N GLU A 137 22.21 0.42 -7.00
CA GLU A 137 21.81 0.98 -5.71
C GLU A 137 20.36 0.65 -5.35
N LEU A 138 19.51 0.44 -6.36
CA LEU A 138 18.09 0.18 -6.20
C LEU A 138 17.86 -1.31 -5.93
N VAL A 139 16.89 -1.60 -5.06
CA VAL A 139 16.42 -2.97 -4.83
C VAL A 139 15.69 -3.49 -6.06
N PHE A 140 14.90 -2.63 -6.72
CA PHE A 140 14.10 -2.99 -7.88
C PHE A 140 14.37 -2.06 -9.09
N PRO A 141 15.54 -2.16 -9.73
CA PRO A 141 15.84 -1.34 -10.90
C PRO A 141 14.99 -1.72 -12.11
N ALA A 142 14.64 -0.73 -12.94
CA ALA A 142 14.17 -0.98 -14.29
C ALA A 142 15.36 -1.35 -15.20
N SER A 143 15.09 -1.80 -16.43
CA SER A 143 16.14 -2.09 -17.42
C SER A 143 17.05 -0.91 -17.74
N THR A 144 16.59 0.31 -17.47
CA THR A 144 17.38 1.56 -17.63
C THR A 144 18.34 1.82 -16.47
N GLY A 145 18.37 0.97 -15.43
CA GLY A 145 19.12 1.19 -14.20
C GLY A 145 18.49 2.20 -13.23
N LYS A 146 17.44 2.91 -13.67
CA LYS A 146 16.66 3.85 -12.85
C LYS A 146 15.42 3.17 -12.27
N TYR A 147 14.69 3.86 -11.39
CA TYR A 147 13.39 3.37 -10.93
C TYR A 147 12.34 3.43 -12.05
N PHE A 148 11.27 2.65 -11.93
CA PHE A 148 10.15 2.65 -12.87
C PHE A 148 9.41 4.00 -12.85
N SER A 149 9.52 4.83 -13.89
CA SER A 149 8.87 6.15 -13.97
C SER A 149 7.34 6.05 -13.94
N GLY A 150 6.76 5.02 -14.58
CA GLY A 150 5.32 4.73 -14.56
C GLY A 150 5.03 3.23 -14.36
N PHE A 151 4.39 2.89 -13.25
CA PHE A 151 4.09 1.49 -12.90
C PHE A 151 2.67 1.05 -13.26
N HIS A 152 1.77 1.99 -13.60
CA HIS A 152 0.38 1.68 -13.94
C HIS A 152 0.23 0.81 -15.21
N ALA A 153 1.04 1.06 -16.24
CA ALA A 153 1.02 0.25 -17.45
C ALA A 153 1.55 -1.18 -17.21
N VAL A 154 2.57 -1.29 -16.35
CA VAL A 154 3.12 -2.59 -15.92
C VAL A 154 2.05 -3.37 -15.16
N TRP A 155 1.41 -2.74 -14.18
CA TRP A 155 0.30 -3.33 -13.44
C TRP A 155 -0.84 -3.76 -14.35
N TYR A 156 -1.28 -2.91 -15.28
CA TYR A 156 -2.35 -3.23 -16.20
C TYR A 156 -2.07 -4.53 -16.96
N ARG A 157 -0.85 -4.69 -17.49
CA ARG A 157 -0.43 -5.90 -18.20
C ARG A 157 -0.36 -7.13 -17.29
N LEU A 158 0.27 -7.00 -16.12
CA LEU A 158 0.36 -8.10 -15.14
C LEU A 158 -1.02 -8.55 -14.67
N ARG A 159 -1.87 -7.62 -14.25
CA ARG A 159 -3.26 -7.87 -13.82
C ARG A 159 -4.07 -8.58 -14.91
N LYS A 160 -3.94 -8.12 -16.16
CA LYS A 160 -4.61 -8.76 -17.31
C LYS A 160 -4.09 -10.18 -17.55
N SER A 161 -2.77 -10.37 -17.46
CA SER A 161 -2.13 -11.69 -17.61
C SER A 161 -2.55 -12.66 -16.50
N ALA A 162 -2.67 -12.16 -15.27
CA ALA A 162 -3.16 -12.91 -14.11
C ALA A 162 -4.68 -13.15 -14.13
N LYS A 163 -5.38 -12.72 -15.19
CA LYS A 163 -6.84 -12.83 -15.35
C LYS A 163 -7.62 -12.25 -14.17
N LEU A 164 -7.07 -11.23 -13.51
CA LEU A 164 -7.72 -10.56 -12.40
C LEU A 164 -8.77 -9.57 -12.89
N SER A 165 -9.78 -9.30 -12.06
CA SER A 165 -10.80 -8.29 -12.34
C SER A 165 -10.21 -6.92 -12.71
N ARG A 166 -10.86 -6.20 -13.63
CA ARG A 166 -10.47 -4.82 -14.03
C ARG A 166 -10.54 -3.80 -12.90
N HIS A 167 -11.25 -4.15 -11.83
CA HIS A 167 -11.43 -3.29 -10.68
C HIS A 167 -10.26 -3.31 -9.71
N TYR A 168 -9.32 -4.25 -9.85
CA TYR A 168 -8.09 -4.26 -9.05
C TYR A 168 -7.09 -3.21 -9.52
N ARG A 169 -6.79 -2.29 -8.61
CA ARG A 169 -5.80 -1.22 -8.73
C ARG A 169 -4.56 -1.61 -7.93
N LEU A 170 -3.43 -0.96 -8.21
CA LEU A 170 -2.20 -1.14 -7.45
C LEU A 170 -2.38 -0.93 -5.94
N HIS A 171 -3.22 0.03 -5.55
CA HIS A 171 -3.47 0.31 -4.14
C HIS A 171 -4.32 -0.77 -3.45
N ASP A 172 -5.02 -1.61 -4.22
CA ASP A 172 -5.79 -2.71 -3.66
C ASP A 172 -4.87 -3.84 -3.13
N LEU A 173 -3.60 -3.92 -3.56
CA LEU A 173 -2.59 -4.80 -2.93
C LEU A 173 -2.37 -4.41 -1.45
N ARG A 174 -2.27 -3.11 -1.18
CA ARG A 174 -2.17 -2.57 0.18
C ARG A 174 -3.45 -2.79 0.96
N HIS A 175 -4.61 -2.63 0.33
CA HIS A 175 -5.88 -2.95 0.96
C HIS A 175 -5.96 -4.43 1.33
N GLY A 176 -5.53 -5.32 0.44
CA GLY A 176 -5.43 -6.76 0.71
C GLY A 176 -4.58 -7.05 1.94
N PHE A 177 -3.35 -6.51 2.01
CA PHE A 177 -2.49 -6.66 3.18
C PHE A 177 -3.17 -6.21 4.49
N ALA A 178 -3.77 -5.02 4.48
CA ALA A 178 -4.45 -4.48 5.66
C ALA A 178 -5.67 -5.31 6.07
N SER A 179 -6.50 -5.70 5.09
CA SER A 179 -7.66 -6.56 5.30
C SER A 179 -7.26 -7.90 5.90
N THR A 180 -6.22 -8.54 5.36
CA THR A 180 -5.71 -9.81 5.90
C THR A 180 -5.26 -9.66 7.35
N LEU A 181 -4.51 -8.61 7.70
CA LEU A 181 -4.07 -8.41 9.08
C LEU A 181 -5.26 -8.21 10.04
N VAL A 182 -6.21 -7.34 9.69
CA VAL A 182 -7.36 -7.08 10.56
C VAL A 182 -8.26 -8.31 10.70
N SER A 183 -8.48 -9.07 9.63
CA SER A 183 -9.24 -10.33 9.69
C SER A 183 -8.56 -11.40 10.55
N ASN A 184 -7.23 -11.36 10.69
CA ASN A 184 -6.48 -12.23 11.61
C ASN A 184 -6.30 -11.61 13.01
N GLY A 185 -7.11 -10.62 13.37
CA GLY A 185 -7.14 -10.04 14.73
C GLY A 185 -6.01 -9.07 15.06
N VAL A 186 -5.20 -8.65 14.09
CA VAL A 186 -4.19 -7.61 14.33
C VAL A 186 -4.88 -6.28 14.58
N SER A 187 -4.50 -5.61 15.67
CA SER A 187 -5.12 -4.34 16.07
C SER A 187 -4.96 -3.25 15.01
N LEU A 188 -5.96 -2.38 14.89
CA LEU A 188 -5.92 -1.25 13.94
C LEU A 188 -4.72 -0.32 14.19
N TYR A 189 -4.25 -0.23 15.43
CA TYR A 189 -3.04 0.52 15.78
C TYR A 189 -1.80 -0.11 15.12
N MET A 190 -1.59 -1.42 15.27
CA MET A 190 -0.46 -2.11 14.63
C MET A 190 -0.56 -2.05 13.10
N VAL A 191 -1.75 -2.19 12.53
CA VAL A 191 -1.96 -2.05 11.07
C VAL A 191 -1.66 -0.63 10.60
N LYS A 192 -2.04 0.41 11.36
CA LYS A 192 -1.67 1.81 11.07
C LYS A 192 -0.15 1.97 11.01
N GLU A 193 0.56 1.43 12.00
CA GLU A 193 2.02 1.51 12.06
C GLU A 193 2.65 0.76 10.87
N LEU A 194 2.31 -0.51 10.62
CA LEU A 194 2.84 -1.27 9.48
C LEU A 194 2.62 -0.58 8.13
N LEU A 195 1.43 0.02 7.94
CA LEU A 195 1.09 0.72 6.72
C LEU A 195 1.72 2.12 6.62
N GLY A 196 2.15 2.74 7.72
CA GLY A 196 2.60 4.13 7.73
C GLY A 196 1.46 5.12 7.47
N HIS A 197 0.31 4.90 8.11
CA HIS A 197 -0.78 5.87 8.10
C HIS A 197 -0.53 6.97 9.13
N ALA A 198 -0.61 8.24 8.70
CA ALA A 198 -0.45 9.38 9.59
C ALA A 198 -1.62 9.51 10.60
N ASP A 199 -2.83 9.12 10.18
CA ASP A 199 -4.05 9.19 10.97
C ASP A 199 -4.73 7.81 10.99
N ILE A 200 -5.12 7.37 12.19
CA ILE A 200 -5.83 6.12 12.44
C ILE A 200 -7.16 6.05 11.67
N LYS A 201 -7.81 7.19 11.41
CA LYS A 201 -9.03 7.27 10.58
C LYS A 201 -8.88 6.65 9.21
N THR A 202 -7.65 6.64 8.67
CA THR A 202 -7.36 5.98 7.38
C THR A 202 -7.44 4.45 7.49
N THR A 203 -7.09 3.91 8.66
CA THR A 203 -7.11 2.47 8.96
C THR A 203 -8.48 2.00 9.45
N GLU A 204 -9.28 2.86 10.09
CA GLU A 204 -10.64 2.54 10.57
C GLU A 204 -11.57 1.96 9.50
N ARG A 205 -11.30 2.26 8.22
CA ARG A 205 -12.04 1.64 7.11
C ARG A 205 -12.01 0.11 7.11
N TYR A 206 -11.01 -0.52 7.75
CA TYR A 206 -10.89 -1.98 7.86
C TYR A 206 -11.56 -2.54 9.12
N ALA A 207 -12.02 -1.70 10.06
CA ALA A 207 -12.52 -2.13 11.37
C ALA A 207 -13.64 -3.18 11.29
N HIS A 208 -14.49 -3.08 10.27
CA HIS A 208 -15.59 -4.02 10.03
C HIS A 208 -15.13 -5.47 9.75
N LEU A 209 -13.85 -5.66 9.36
CA LEU A 209 -13.27 -6.98 9.10
C LEU A 209 -12.83 -7.70 10.37
N ALA A 210 -12.83 -7.02 11.52
CA ALA A 210 -12.44 -7.57 12.80
C ALA A 210 -13.54 -8.43 13.46
N THR A 211 -14.68 -8.71 12.81
CA THR A 211 -15.83 -9.40 13.44
C THR A 211 -15.49 -10.79 13.99
N GLY A 212 -14.68 -11.59 13.29
CA GLY A 212 -14.18 -12.88 13.80
C GLY A 212 -13.28 -12.70 15.02
N ALA A 213 -12.32 -11.78 14.92
CA ALA A 213 -11.41 -11.44 16.02
C ALA A 213 -12.13 -10.85 17.25
N LEU A 214 -13.21 -10.08 17.05
CA LEU A 214 -14.04 -9.56 18.13
C LEU A 214 -14.74 -10.69 18.88
N ARG A 215 -15.19 -11.74 18.18
CA ARG A 215 -15.79 -12.93 18.80
C ARG A 215 -14.77 -13.72 19.60
N GLU A 216 -13.57 -13.92 19.06
CA GLU A 216 -12.47 -14.57 19.78
C GLU A 216 -12.04 -13.77 21.01
N ALA A 217 -11.84 -12.46 20.86
CA ALA A 217 -11.49 -11.56 21.95
C ALA A 217 -12.55 -11.55 23.07
N ALA A 218 -13.84 -11.59 22.72
CA ALA A 218 -14.91 -11.72 23.70
C ALA A 218 -14.84 -13.06 24.47
N GLY A 219 -14.41 -14.13 23.81
CA GLY A 219 -14.23 -15.45 24.43
C GLY A 219 -13.07 -15.55 25.41
N VAL A 220 -12.07 -14.65 25.34
CA VAL A 220 -10.92 -14.63 26.27
C VAL A 220 -11.37 -14.44 27.73
N MET A 221 -12.46 -13.70 27.95
CA MET A 221 -13.05 -13.53 29.29
C MET A 221 -13.52 -14.84 29.93
N CYS A 222 -13.78 -15.88 29.13
CA CYS A 222 -14.27 -17.17 29.63
C CYS A 222 -13.15 -18.10 30.15
N GLY A 223 -11.87 -17.73 30.01
CA GLY A 223 -10.72 -18.56 30.41
C GLY A 223 -10.55 -19.83 29.54
N PRO A 224 -9.38 -20.50 29.58
CA PRO A 224 -9.23 -21.81 28.94
C PRO A 224 -10.06 -22.85 29.72
N SER A 225 -10.99 -23.53 29.04
CA SER A 225 -11.65 -24.75 29.55
C SER A 225 -10.65 -25.87 29.81
#